data_AF-A0A7C0X0H4-F1
#
_entry.id   AF-A0A7C0X0H4-F1
#
_cell.length_a   1.000
_cell.length_b   1.000
_cell.length_c   1.000
_cell.angle_alpha   90.00
_cell.angle_beta   90.00
_cell.angle_gamma   90.00
#
_symmetry.space_group_name_H-M   'P 1'
#
loop_
_entity.id
_entity.type
_entity.pdbx_description
1 polymer ?
#
loop_
_entity_poly.entity_id
_entity_poly.type
_entity_poly.pdbx_seq_one_letter_code
_entity_poly.pdbx_strand_id
1 'polypeptide(L)'
;SKTLTKEDKEILKGLKEKKKEIQKQIENFEFGKAAESLYHFFWHKFCDSYIEISKKQLKRKKTKKTTQKVLLFVLFSLLKLLHPFVPFITEEIYQKLPLKDKKEFLMIEDW
;
A
#
# COMPACT_ATOMS: atom_id res chain seq x y z
N SER A 1 15.28 -19.61 0.97
CA SER A 1 15.34 -18.21 0.49
C SER A 1 13.97 -17.80 -0.06
N LYS A 2 13.29 -16.82 0.55
CA LYS A 2 12.03 -16.27 0.02
C LYS A 2 12.38 -15.20 -1.01
N THR A 3 12.57 -15.60 -2.25
CA THR A 3 12.93 -14.68 -3.32
C THR A 3 11.70 -13.87 -3.75
N LEU A 4 11.75 -12.55 -3.55
CA LEU A 4 10.79 -11.61 -4.13
C LEU A 4 10.81 -11.72 -5.67
N THR A 5 9.65 -11.68 -6.31
CA THR A 5 9.61 -11.61 -7.77
C THR A 5 10.07 -10.23 -8.26
N LYS A 6 10.23 -10.08 -9.58
CA LYS A 6 10.54 -8.78 -10.17
C LYS A 6 9.43 -7.77 -9.86
N GLU A 7 8.18 -8.20 -10.00
CA GLU A 7 6.99 -7.38 -9.80
C GLU A 7 6.81 -7.00 -8.32
N ASP A 8 7.13 -7.89 -7.39
CA ASP A 8 7.18 -7.57 -5.95
C ASP A 8 8.16 -6.43 -5.66
N LYS A 9 9.36 -6.48 -6.27
CA LYS A 9 10.38 -5.44 -6.09
C LYS A 9 9.94 -4.12 -6.70
N GLU A 10 9.28 -4.16 -7.86
CA GLU A 10 8.79 -2.96 -8.55
C GLU A 10 7.73 -2.23 -7.73
N ILE A 11 6.70 -2.92 -7.21
CA ILE A 11 5.68 -2.26 -6.38
C ILE A 11 6.26 -1.72 -5.07
N LEU A 12 7.19 -2.45 -4.45
CA LEU A 12 7.84 -2.00 -3.20
C LEU A 12 8.73 -0.77 -3.43
N LYS A 13 9.47 -0.72 -4.55
CA LYS A 13 10.25 0.45 -4.95
C LYS A 13 9.32 1.64 -5.22
N GLY A 14 8.26 1.43 -6.01
CA GLY A 14 7.30 2.47 -6.34
C GLY A 14 6.60 3.04 -5.10
N LEU A 15 6.22 2.19 -4.14
CA LEU A 15 5.65 2.63 -2.87
C LEU A 15 6.62 3.52 -2.07
N LYS A 16 7.90 3.13 -2.00
CA LYS A 16 8.93 3.92 -1.31
C LYS A 16 9.11 5.30 -1.95
N GLU A 17 9.13 5.36 -3.27
CA GLU A 17 9.24 6.61 -4.03
C GLU A 17 7.99 7.47 -3.82
N LYS A 18 6.79 6.87 -3.92
CA LYS A 18 5.53 7.56 -3.71
C LYS A 18 5.42 8.13 -2.31
N LYS A 19 5.79 7.37 -1.26
CA LYS A 19 5.78 7.87 0.13
C LYS A 19 6.61 9.16 0.28
N LYS A 20 7.79 9.24 -0.31
CA LYS A 20 8.64 10.44 -0.29
C LYS A 20 8.00 11.62 -1.04
N GLU A 21 7.39 11.34 -2.19
CA GLU A 21 6.70 12.36 -2.99
C GLU A 21 5.51 12.96 -2.22
N ILE A 22 4.65 12.10 -1.66
CA ILE A 22 3.48 12.52 -0.87
C ILE A 22 3.91 13.30 0.36
N GLN A 23 4.95 12.85 1.06
CA GLN A 23 5.49 13.55 2.21
C GLN A 23 5.93 14.98 1.83
N LYS A 24 6.69 15.14 0.75
CA LYS A 24 7.13 16.46 0.27
C LYS A 24 5.94 17.36 -0.12
N GLN A 25 4.92 16.80 -0.80
CA GLN A 25 3.74 17.56 -1.19
C GLN A 25 2.95 18.04 0.04
N ILE A 26 2.82 17.20 1.07
CA ILE A 26 2.15 17.56 2.32
C ILE A 26 2.96 18.62 3.09
N GLU A 27 4.29 18.47 3.18
CA GLU A 27 5.18 19.47 3.80
C GLU A 27 5.10 20.84 3.11
N ASN A 28 4.82 20.85 1.80
CA ASN A 28 4.62 22.07 1.01
C ASN A 28 3.16 22.55 0.98
N PHE A 29 2.26 21.98 1.78
CA PHE A 29 0.82 22.28 1.80
C PHE A 29 0.10 22.01 0.45
N GLU A 30 0.68 21.21 -0.44
CA GLU A 30 0.10 20.81 -1.73
C GLU A 30 -0.87 19.60 -1.58
N PHE A 31 -1.85 19.68 -0.67
CA PHE A 31 -2.72 18.54 -0.33
C PHE A 31 -3.50 17.94 -1.50
N GLY A 32 -4.02 18.78 -2.41
CA GLY A 32 -4.77 18.31 -3.58
C GLY A 32 -3.89 17.46 -4.51
N LYS A 33 -2.65 17.89 -4.73
CA LYS A 33 -1.65 17.19 -5.53
C LYS A 33 -1.20 15.89 -4.87
N ALA A 34 -1.06 15.90 -3.54
CA ALA A 34 -0.80 14.69 -2.75
C ALA A 34 -1.92 13.66 -2.91
N ALA A 35 -3.17 14.08 -2.75
CA ALA A 35 -4.34 13.21 -2.91
C ALA A 35 -4.41 12.62 -4.32
N GLU A 36 -4.27 13.44 -5.36
CA GLU A 36 -4.33 13.00 -6.75
C GLU A 36 -3.18 12.03 -7.09
N SER A 37 -1.95 12.36 -6.72
CA SER A 37 -0.77 11.54 -6.97
C SER A 37 -0.85 10.18 -6.28
N LEU A 38 -1.36 10.16 -5.05
CA LEU A 38 -1.56 8.94 -4.29
C LEU A 38 -2.71 8.10 -4.86
N TYR A 39 -3.81 8.72 -5.22
CA TYR A 39 -4.96 8.06 -5.85
C TYR A 39 -4.55 7.37 -7.15
N HIS A 40 -3.81 8.08 -8.02
CA HIS A 40 -3.30 7.52 -9.27
C HIS A 40 -2.40 6.29 -9.02
N PHE A 41 -1.53 6.33 -8.00
CA PHE A 41 -0.70 5.18 -7.66
C PHE A 41 -1.51 4.01 -7.10
N PHE A 42 -2.45 4.28 -6.19
CA PHE A 42 -3.32 3.26 -5.62
C PHE A 42 -4.12 2.54 -6.72
N TRP A 43 -4.73 3.29 -7.62
CA TRP A 43 -5.58 2.71 -8.66
C TRP A 43 -4.75 2.01 -9.73
N HIS A 44 -3.85 2.71 -10.40
CA HIS A 44 -3.22 2.18 -11.62
C HIS A 44 -1.99 1.31 -11.36
N LYS A 45 -1.26 1.52 -10.26
CA LYS A 45 -0.08 0.70 -9.93
C LYS A 45 -0.43 -0.46 -9.01
N PHE A 46 -1.22 -0.21 -7.97
CA PHE A 46 -1.58 -1.26 -7.04
C PHE A 46 -2.77 -2.10 -7.53
N CYS A 47 -3.94 -1.50 -7.81
CA CYS A 47 -5.13 -2.24 -8.21
C CYS A 47 -5.04 -2.82 -9.62
N ASP A 48 -4.84 -2.00 -10.65
CA ASP A 48 -4.89 -2.47 -12.05
C ASP A 48 -3.71 -3.41 -12.40
N SER A 49 -2.54 -3.17 -11.79
CA SER A 49 -1.31 -3.89 -12.15
C SER A 49 -0.93 -4.95 -11.11
N TYR A 50 -0.55 -4.54 -9.90
CA TYR A 50 0.07 -5.47 -8.95
C TYR A 50 -0.92 -6.52 -8.41
N ILE A 51 -2.19 -6.17 -8.18
CA ILE A 51 -3.22 -7.14 -7.78
C ILE A 51 -3.43 -8.20 -8.88
N GLU A 52 -3.51 -7.80 -10.15
CA GLU A 52 -3.69 -8.74 -11.26
C GLU A 52 -2.51 -9.69 -11.43
N ILE A 53 -1.28 -9.18 -11.27
CA ILE A 53 -0.07 -10.01 -11.24
C ILE A 53 -0.10 -10.97 -10.06
N SER A 54 -0.50 -10.48 -8.88
CA SER A 54 -0.57 -11.26 -7.65
C SER A 54 -1.52 -12.45 -7.78
N LYS A 55 -2.65 -12.32 -8.49
CA LYS A 55 -3.56 -13.45 -8.75
C LYS A 55 -2.84 -14.65 -9.38
N LYS A 56 -1.91 -14.41 -10.31
CA LYS A 56 -1.10 -15.48 -10.94
C LYS A 56 -0.07 -16.04 -9.97
N GLN A 57 0.60 -15.18 -9.20
CA GLN A 57 1.61 -15.59 -8.22
C GLN A 57 1.04 -16.38 -7.04
N LEU A 58 -0.19 -16.07 -6.62
CA LEU A 58 -0.89 -16.75 -5.52
C LEU A 58 -1.26 -18.20 -5.85
N LYS A 59 -1.42 -18.55 -7.13
CA LYS A 59 -1.64 -19.93 -7.58
C LYS A 59 -0.40 -20.82 -7.46
N ARG A 60 0.79 -20.22 -7.35
CA ARG A 60 2.07 -20.95 -7.31
C ARG A 60 2.56 -21.11 -5.87
N LYS A 61 2.77 -22.34 -5.40
CA LYS A 61 3.24 -22.63 -4.02
C LYS A 61 4.52 -21.86 -3.64
N LYS A 62 5.46 -21.71 -4.58
CA LYS A 62 6.77 -21.04 -4.35
C LYS A 62 6.65 -19.54 -4.04
N THR A 63 5.69 -18.84 -4.66
CA THR A 63 5.55 -17.38 -4.55
C THR A 63 4.44 -16.97 -3.59
N LYS A 64 3.38 -17.79 -3.45
CA LYS A 64 2.15 -17.48 -2.68
C LYS A 64 2.40 -16.77 -1.35
N LYS A 65 3.23 -17.35 -0.47
CA LYS A 65 3.46 -16.81 0.88
C LYS A 65 4.21 -15.46 0.86
N THR A 66 5.07 -15.24 -0.12
CA THR A 66 5.79 -13.97 -0.27
C THR A 66 4.85 -12.90 -0.82
N THR A 67 4.12 -13.20 -1.90
CA THR A 67 3.13 -12.29 -2.49
C THR A 67 2.06 -11.85 -1.49
N GLN A 68 1.54 -12.77 -0.67
CA GLN A 68 0.56 -12.42 0.39
C GLN A 68 1.12 -11.38 1.37
N LYS A 69 2.39 -11.50 1.76
CA LYS A 69 3.03 -10.56 2.66
C LYS A 69 3.25 -9.19 2.00
N VAL A 70 3.66 -9.18 0.74
CA VAL A 70 3.87 -7.94 -0.02
C VAL A 70 2.53 -7.23 -0.25
N LEU A 71 1.48 -7.95 -0.65
CA LEU A 71 0.13 -7.40 -0.76
C LEU A 71 -0.35 -6.73 0.52
N LEU A 72 -0.25 -7.45 1.65
CA LEU A 72 -0.68 -6.92 2.95
C LEU A 72 0.14 -5.69 3.35
N PHE A 73 1.46 -5.72 3.15
CA PHE A 73 2.34 -4.60 3.47
C PHE A 73 2.06 -3.36 2.61
N VAL A 74 1.89 -3.55 1.30
CA VAL A 74 1.62 -2.45 0.37
C VAL A 74 0.24 -1.87 0.65
N LEU A 75 -0.80 -2.70 0.81
CA LEU A 75 -2.14 -2.24 1.16
C LEU A 75 -2.15 -1.45 2.46
N PHE A 76 -1.56 -2.00 3.53
CA PHE A 76 -1.49 -1.31 4.82
C PHE A 76 -0.78 0.05 4.71
N SER A 77 0.33 0.10 3.99
CA SER A 77 1.07 1.35 3.76
C SER A 77 0.23 2.37 2.98
N LEU A 78 -0.50 1.94 1.95
CA LEU A 78 -1.37 2.81 1.17
C LEU A 78 -2.56 3.33 1.98
N LEU A 79 -3.16 2.52 2.85
CA LEU A 79 -4.22 2.96 3.76
C LEU A 79 -3.73 4.08 4.67
N LYS A 80 -2.53 3.95 5.28
CA LYS A 80 -1.94 5.01 6.09
C LYS A 80 -1.76 6.31 5.31
N LEU A 81 -1.23 6.23 4.08
CA LEU A 81 -1.02 7.41 3.24
C LEU A 81 -2.34 8.06 2.81
N LEU A 82 -3.39 7.26 2.58
CA LEU A 82 -4.72 7.74 2.16
C LEU A 82 -5.55 8.29 3.32
N HIS A 83 -5.26 7.88 4.55
CA HIS A 83 -6.07 8.19 5.72
C HIS A 83 -6.31 9.69 5.95
N PRO A 84 -5.34 10.61 5.75
CA PRO A 84 -5.59 12.05 5.86
C PRO A 84 -6.65 12.59 4.88
N PHE A 85 -6.92 11.88 3.78
CA PHE A 85 -7.86 12.28 2.74
C PHE A 85 -9.18 11.50 2.79
N VAL A 86 -9.13 10.22 3.19
CA VAL A 86 -10.28 9.29 3.20
C VAL A 86 -10.36 8.52 4.52
N PRO A 87 -10.55 9.21 5.68
CA PRO A 87 -10.32 8.62 6.99
C PRO A 87 -11.27 7.46 7.32
N PHE A 88 -12.57 7.61 7.04
CA PHE A 88 -13.56 6.61 7.43
C PHE A 88 -13.43 5.28 6.66
N ILE A 89 -13.25 5.35 5.34
CA ILE A 89 -13.13 4.14 4.51
C ILE A 89 -11.80 3.43 4.76
N THR A 90 -10.71 4.20 4.89
CA THR A 90 -9.40 3.60 5.19
C THR A 90 -9.38 2.95 6.56
N GLU A 91 -10.08 3.52 7.55
CA GLU A 91 -10.27 2.92 8.88
C GLU A 91 -11.10 1.64 8.80
N GLU A 92 -12.20 1.61 8.04
CA GLU A 92 -13.03 0.41 7.92
C GLU A 92 -12.25 -0.77 7.30
N ILE A 93 -11.44 -0.51 6.28
CA ILE A 93 -10.56 -1.51 5.66
C ILE A 93 -9.43 -1.90 6.62
N TYR A 94 -8.81 -0.87 7.24
CA TYR A 94 -8.12 -0.88 8.52
C TYR A 94 -8.43 -2.08 9.41
N GLN A 95 -9.67 -2.02 9.90
CA GLN A 95 -10.15 -2.88 10.95
C GLN A 95 -10.20 -4.36 10.53
N LYS A 96 -10.30 -4.63 9.23
CA LYS A 96 -10.41 -5.98 8.65
C LYS A 96 -9.05 -6.62 8.32
N LEU A 97 -7.93 -5.90 8.44
CA LEU A 97 -6.61 -6.45 8.10
C LEU A 97 -6.09 -7.44 9.15
N PRO A 98 -5.51 -8.59 8.74
CA PRO A 98 -4.98 -9.61 9.64
C PRO A 98 -3.55 -9.27 10.15
N LEU A 99 -3.41 -8.13 10.82
CA LEU A 99 -2.15 -7.66 11.41
C LEU A 99 -2.05 -8.14 12.87
N LYS A 100 -0.87 -8.63 13.28
CA LYS A 100 -0.64 -9.13 14.65
C LYS A 100 -0.52 -8.01 15.68
N ASP A 101 0.22 -6.96 15.33
CA ASP A 101 0.57 -5.86 16.23
C ASP A 101 -0.16 -4.57 15.80
N LYS A 102 -1.45 -4.73 15.44
CA LYS A 102 -2.31 -3.64 14.95
C LYS A 102 -2.67 -2.71 16.11
N LYS A 103 -2.45 -1.39 15.96
CA LYS A 103 -3.00 -0.41 16.90
C LYS A 103 -4.54 -0.37 16.82
N GLU A 104 -5.19 0.30 17.77
CA GLU A 104 -6.65 0.35 17.83
C GLU A 104 -7.25 1.06 16.61
N PHE A 105 -6.65 2.18 16.20
CA PHE A 105 -7.08 2.99 15.06
C PHE A 105 -5.94 3.22 14.07
N LEU A 106 -6.27 3.37 12.79
CA LEU A 106 -5.28 3.68 11.75
C LEU A 106 -4.64 5.05 12.00
N MET A 107 -5.39 6.01 12.54
CA MET A 107 -4.91 7.38 12.79
C MET A 107 -3.74 7.47 13.78
N ILE A 108 -3.58 6.47 14.65
CA ILE A 108 -2.48 6.42 15.64
C ILE A 108 -1.30 5.56 15.17
N GLU A 109 -1.39 4.94 14.00
CA GLU A 109 -0.28 4.22 13.38
C GLU A 109 0.82 5.19 12.94
N ASP A 110 2.07 4.72 12.98
CA ASP A 110 3.20 5.54 12.56
C ASP A 110 3.20 5.68 11.04
N TRP A 111 3.43 6.88 10.54
CA TRP A 111 3.42 7.20 9.11
C TRP A 111 4.48 6.41 8.33
#